data_AF-A0A7Z0TID7-F1
#
_entry.id   AF-A0A7Z0TID7-F1
#
_cell.length_a   1.000
_cell.length_b   1.000
_cell.length_c   1.000
_cell.angle_alpha   90.00
_cell.angle_beta   90.00
_cell.angle_gamma   90.00
#
_symmetry.space_group_name_H-M   'P 1'
#
loop_
_entity.id
_entity.type
_entity.pdbx_description
1 polymer ?
#
loop_
_entity_poly.entity_id
_entity_poly.type
_entity_poly.pdbx_seq_one_letter_code
_entity_poly.pdbx_strand_id
1 'polypeptide(L)' 'MLAEARPALPRDAALPGGLAFEQKADGYRALLFAGPGRAFLQSRNGADLTGSFPDLAAAARTLPEQLVLDGELV' A
#
# COMPACT_ATOMS: atom_id res chain seq x y z
N MET A 1 4.26 -6.79 2.81
CA MET A 1 4.98 -7.49 1.72
C MET A 1 6.27 -6.71 1.41
N LEU A 2 7.42 -7.37 1.30
CA LEU A 2 8.68 -6.70 0.89
C LEU A 2 9.17 -7.35 -0.39
N ALA A 3 9.39 -6.54 -1.42
CA ALA A 3 10.00 -7.01 -2.67
C ALA A 3 11.50 -7.25 -2.45
N GLU A 4 12.02 -8.30 -3.07
CA GLU A 4 13.43 -8.67 -3.06
C GLU A 4 13.95 -8.70 -4.50
N ALA A 5 15.14 -8.14 -4.73
CA ALA A 5 15.78 -8.25 -6.03
C ALA A 5 16.12 -9.72 -6.33
N ARG A 6 15.72 -10.21 -7.51
CA ARG A 6 16.01 -11.57 -7.97
C ARG A 6 16.76 -11.52 -9.30
N PRO A 7 17.73 -12.44 -9.53
CA PRO A 7 18.48 -12.49 -10.78
C PRO A 7 17.66 -13.05 -11.96
N ALA A 8 16.51 -13.65 -11.69
CA ALA A 8 15.59 -14.18 -12.69
C ALA A 8 14.14 -14.03 -12.21
N LEU A 9 13.22 -13.90 -13.16
CA LEU A 9 11.78 -13.93 -12.88
C LEU A 9 11.34 -15.37 -12.55
N PRO A 10 10.30 -15.55 -11.69
CA PRO A 10 9.70 -16.86 -11.50
C PRO A 10 9.11 -17.39 -12.81
N ARG A 11 9.06 -18.72 -12.98
CA ARG A 11 8.39 -19.35 -14.12
C ARG A 11 6.88 -19.10 -14.06
N ASP A 12 6.19 -19.03 -15.19
CA ASP A 12 4.76 -18.70 -15.26
C ASP A 12 3.85 -19.59 -14.38
N ALA A 13 4.25 -20.84 -14.15
CA ALA A 13 3.54 -21.79 -13.29
C ALA A 13 4.03 -21.80 -11.82
N ALA A 14 4.75 -20.76 -11.36
CA ALA A 14 5.30 -20.70 -10.01
C ALA A 14 4.23 -20.57 -8.92
N LEU A 15 3.04 -20.06 -9.25
CA LEU A 15 1.90 -19.92 -8.34
C LEU A 15 0.59 -20.39 -8.99
N PRO A 16 -0.34 -20.97 -8.22
CA PRO A 16 -1.70 -21.21 -8.69
C PRO A 16 -2.36 -19.89 -9.14
N GLY A 17 -2.90 -19.86 -10.36
CA GLY A 17 -3.47 -18.65 -10.95
C GLY A 17 -2.48 -17.77 -11.73
N GLY A 18 -1.22 -18.17 -11.85
CA GLY A 18 -0.19 -17.46 -12.60
C GLY A 18 0.44 -16.31 -11.82
N LEU A 19 1.10 -15.40 -12.54
CA LEU A 19 1.83 -14.28 -11.96
C LEU A 19 1.24 -12.95 -12.45
N ALA A 20 1.09 -12.00 -11.53
CA ALA A 20 0.85 -10.59 -11.84
C ALA A 20 2.12 -9.79 -11.52
N PHE A 21 2.45 -8.82 -12.36
CA PHE A 21 3.63 -7.97 -12.20
C PHE A 21 3.19 -6.52 -12.09
N GLU A 22 3.64 -5.85 -11.02
CA GLU A 22 3.42 -4.43 -10.80
C GLU A 22 4.77 -3.70 -10.78
N GLN A 23 4.80 -2.49 -11.33
CA GLN A 23 6.00 -1.66 -11.23
C GLN A 23 6.24 -1.27 -9.77
N LYS A 24 7.43 -1.53 -9.26
CA LYS A 24 7.81 -1.06 -7.94
C LYS A 24 8.06 0.45 -8.00
N ALA A 25 7.16 1.24 -7.43
CA ALA A 25 7.36 2.66 -7.23
C ALA A 25 8.39 2.93 -6.12
N ASP A 26 9.03 4.10 -6.16
CA ASP A 26 9.91 4.58 -5.10
C ASP A 26 9.18 5.70 -4.34
N GLY A 27 8.72 5.39 -3.13
CA GLY A 27 7.97 6.32 -2.29
C GLY A 27 7.98 5.90 -0.83
N TYR A 28 6.89 6.21 -0.12
CA TYR A 28 6.69 5.75 1.26
C TYR A 28 5.73 4.56 1.28
N ARG A 29 6.25 3.35 1.51
CA ARG A 29 5.39 2.21 1.83
C ARG A 29 4.55 2.51 3.06
N ALA A 30 3.22 2.43 2.91
CA ALA A 30 2.27 2.69 3.97
C ALA A 30 1.09 1.72 3.96
N LEU A 31 0.56 1.43 5.15
CA LEU A 31 -0.77 0.88 5.32
C LEU A 31 -1.75 2.04 5.55
N LEU A 32 -2.80 2.10 4.75
CA LEU A 32 -3.91 3.03 4.96
C LEU A 32 -5.08 2.30 5.60
N PHE A 33 -5.44 2.70 6.81
CA PHE A 33 -6.69 2.33 7.45
C PHE A 33 -7.72 3.43 7.15
N ALA A 34 -8.72 3.13 6.33
CA ALA A 34 -9.68 4.10 5.84
C ALA A 34 -11.13 3.69 6.12
N GLY A 35 -12.03 4.67 6.04
CA GLY A 35 -13.48 4.50 6.10
C GLY A 35 -14.18 5.82 6.42
N PRO A 36 -15.51 5.81 6.62
CA PRO A 36 -16.29 7.03 6.81
C PRO A 36 -15.76 7.87 7.99
N GLY A 37 -15.21 9.05 7.69
CA GLY A 37 -14.64 9.96 8.67
C GLY A 37 -13.31 9.49 9.31
N ARG A 38 -12.72 8.39 8.85
CA ARG A 38 -11.52 7.80 9.45
C ARG A 38 -10.39 7.67 8.42
N ALA A 39 -9.19 8.07 8.84
CA ALA A 39 -7.96 7.85 8.08
C ALA A 39 -6.80 7.73 9.06
N PHE A 40 -5.99 6.68 8.88
CA PHE A 40 -4.72 6.52 9.56
C PHE A 40 -3.71 5.91 8.57
N LEU A 41 -2.62 6.63 8.33
CA LEU A 41 -1.51 6.18 7.49
C LEU A 41 -0.37 5.71 8.38
N GLN A 42 -0.02 4.44 8.27
CA GLN A 42 1.07 3.84 9.03
C GLN A 42 2.24 3.54 8.09
N SER A 43 3.43 4.05 8.40
CA SER A 43 4.65 3.72 7.66
C SER A 43 5.03 2.24 7.82
N ARG A 44 5.99 1.78 7.01
CA ARG A 44 6.63 0.46 7.18
C ARG A 44 7.14 0.17 8.60
N ASN A 45 7.59 1.18 9.35
CA ASN A 45 8.11 0.99 10.71
C ASN A 45 7.11 1.37 11.83
N GLY A 46 5.83 1.56 11.49
CA GLY A 46 4.77 1.82 12.46
C GLY A 46 4.55 3.30 12.80
N ALA A 47 5.31 4.22 12.19
CA ALA A 47 5.14 5.65 12.42
C ALA A 47 3.81 6.16 11.83
N ASP A 48 3.16 7.10 12.52
CA ASP A 48 1.99 7.80 12.01
C ASP A 48 2.40 8.84 10.96
N LEU A 49 1.97 8.63 9.72
CA LEU A 49 2.21 9.52 8.59
C LEU A 49 0.99 10.40 8.28
N THR A 50 -0.13 10.26 9.01
CA THR A 50 -1.40 10.89 8.67
C THR A 50 -1.29 12.42 8.59
N GLY A 51 -0.52 13.02 9.50
CA GLY A 51 -0.27 14.47 9.51
C GLY A 51 0.64 14.95 8.36
N SER A 52 1.45 14.06 7.79
CA SER A 52 2.36 14.39 6.68
C SER A 52 1.66 14.37 5.32
N PHE A 53 0.51 13.70 5.21
CA PHE A 53 -0.26 13.55 3.96
C PHE A 53 -1.73 13.94 4.15
N PRO A 54 -2.02 15.23 4.43
CA PRO A 54 -3.37 15.69 4.76
C PRO A 54 -4.39 15.47 3.64
N ASP A 55 -3.99 15.60 2.37
CA ASP A 55 -4.86 15.43 1.21
C ASP A 55 -5.30 13.97 1.05
N LEU A 56 -4.35 13.04 1.22
CA LEU A 56 -4.64 11.60 1.22
C LEU A 56 -5.53 11.22 2.40
N ALA A 57 -5.27 11.77 3.59
CA ALA A 57 -6.11 11.52 4.75
C ALA A 57 -7.54 12.06 4.53
N ALA A 58 -7.70 13.22 3.90
CA ALA A 58 -9.01 13.78 3.56
C ALA A 58 -9.77 12.88 2.57
N ALA A 59 -9.11 12.45 1.49
CA ALA A 59 -9.70 11.53 0.52
C ALA A 59 -10.06 10.18 1.15
N ALA A 60 -9.20 9.62 1.99
CA ALA A 60 -9.45 8.34 2.65
C ALA A 60 -10.69 8.36 3.56
N ARG A 61 -11.01 9.50 4.19
CA ARG A 61 -12.21 9.67 5.03
C ARG A 61 -13.52 9.63 4.25
N THR A 62 -13.48 9.80 2.93
CA THR A 62 -14.68 9.76 2.08
C THR A 62 -15.01 8.36 1.58
N LEU A 63 -14.12 7.38 1.83
CA LEU A 63 -14.33 6.01 1.42
C LEU A 63 -15.53 5.40 2.16
N PRO A 64 -16.44 4.72 1.45
CA PRO A 64 -17.72 4.29 2.02
C PRO A 64 -17.58 3.12 2.99
N GLU A 65 -16.51 2.32 2.87
CA GLU A 65 -16.30 1.11 3.64
C GLU A 65 -15.05 1.19 4.51
N GLN A 66 -15.07 0.42 5.60
CA GLN A 66 -13.88 0.23 6.42
C GLN A 66 -12.95 -0.75 5.72
N LEU A 67 -11.76 -0.28 5.37
CA LEU A 67 -10.80 -1.07 4.60
C LEU A 67 -9.37 -0.76 5.02
N VAL A 68 -8.49 -1.71 4.71
CA VAL A 68 -7.04 -1.57 4.87
C VAL A 68 -6.41 -1.73 3.49
N LEU A 69 -5.72 -0.69 3.02
CA LEU A 69 -4.94 -0.74 1.78
C LEU A 69 -3.45 -0.83 2.10
N ASP A 70 -2.73 -1.64 1.33
CA ASP A 70 -1.27 -1.71 1.33
C ASP A 70 -0.78 -1.09 0.01
N GLY A 71 0.10 -0.10 0.10
CA GLY A 71 0.60 0.58 -1.09
C GLY A 71 1.79 1.48 -0.82
N GLU A 72 2.17 2.22 -1.86
CA GLU A 72 3.25 3.20 -1.84
C GLU A 72 2.66 4.60 -2.02
N LEU A 73 3.01 5.54 -1.15
CA LEU A 73 2.65 6.95 -1.29
C LEU A 73 3.65 7.63 -2.23
N VAL A 74 3.15 8.17 -3.35
CA VAL A 74 3.89 8.82 -4.45
C VAL A 74 3.18 10.05 -4.97
#